data_AF-A0A962DZC3-F1
#
_entry.id   AF-A0A962DZC3-F1
#
_cell.length_a   1.000
_cell.length_b   1.000
_cell.length_c   1.000
_cell.angle_alpha   90.00
_cell.angle_beta   90.00
_cell.angle_gamma   90.00
#
_symmetry.space_group_name_H-M   'P 1'
#
loop_
_entity.id
_entity.type
_entity.pdbx_description
1 polymer ?
#
loop_
_entity_poly.entity_id
_entity_poly.type
_entity_poly.pdbx_seq_one_letter_code
_entity_poly.pdbx_strand_id
1 'polypeptide(L)'
;GVDAVGAWSKYGPGGHDANGNEIVVAVVDGGVDITHPDLEANIWVNHGEIPNNGKDDDNNGFIDDINGWNAYNNTGAVESDYHGTHVAGTVGAVGNNGINGTGINWDVKIMAVNGSSGSTSTVLKAYGYVLKQKQLWLSSHGKQGANVVSTNSSFGVDYGDCTSNDFPAWNDMYNE
;
A
#
# COMPACT_ATOMS: atom_id res chain seq x y z
N GLY A 1 -0.50 19.08 16.27
CA GLY A 1 -0.34 19.09 14.80
C GLY A 1 0.99 18.46 14.46
N VAL A 2 1.13 17.90 13.25
CA VAL A 2 2.40 17.39 12.74
C VAL A 2 3.22 18.57 12.20
N ASP A 3 4.48 18.71 12.62
CA ASP A 3 5.41 19.71 12.07
C ASP A 3 6.13 19.16 10.83
N ALA A 4 5.39 19.07 9.72
CA ALA A 4 5.91 18.51 8.48
C ALA A 4 7.05 19.35 7.89
N VAL A 5 6.94 20.68 7.95
CA VAL A 5 7.98 21.59 7.43
C VAL A 5 9.28 21.47 8.21
N GLY A 6 9.21 21.39 9.54
CA GLY A 6 10.38 21.13 10.39
C GLY A 6 11.01 19.78 10.10
N ALA A 7 10.19 18.74 9.88
CA ALA A 7 10.67 17.40 9.52
C ALA A 7 11.37 17.39 8.16
N TRP A 8 10.79 17.97 7.11
CA TRP A 8 11.40 18.03 5.78
C TRP A 8 12.70 18.82 5.77
N SER A 9 12.76 19.91 6.54
CA SER A 9 13.97 20.72 6.67
C SER A 9 15.11 19.96 7.35
N LYS A 10 14.79 19.05 8.27
CA LYS A 10 15.78 18.31 9.08
C LYS A 10 16.18 16.97 8.46
N TYR A 11 15.23 16.25 7.88
CA TYR A 11 15.39 14.87 7.43
C TYR A 11 15.17 14.69 5.92
N GLY A 12 14.79 15.75 5.20
CA GLY A 12 14.47 15.69 3.79
C GLY A 12 13.04 15.23 3.49
N PRO A 13 12.69 15.14 2.20
CA PRO A 13 11.33 14.82 1.74
C PRO A 13 10.86 13.39 2.05
N GLY A 14 11.78 12.48 2.40
CA GLY A 14 11.52 11.08 2.67
C GLY A 14 11.88 10.15 1.50
N GLY A 15 11.09 9.10 1.31
CA GLY A 15 11.23 8.10 0.23
C GLY A 15 12.19 6.94 0.48
N HIS A 16 13.16 7.07 1.39
CA HIS A 16 14.15 6.02 1.65
C HIS A 16 14.32 5.70 3.13
N ASP A 17 14.69 4.45 3.43
CA ASP A 17 15.08 4.02 4.78
C ASP A 17 16.53 4.44 5.10
N ALA A 18 17.00 4.12 6.31
CA ALA A 18 18.35 4.48 6.76
C ALA A 18 19.49 3.83 5.93
N ASN A 19 19.19 2.79 5.15
CA ASN A 19 20.14 2.11 4.28
C ASN A 19 20.03 2.58 2.82
N GLY A 20 19.14 3.54 2.52
CA GLY A 20 18.92 4.05 1.18
C GLY A 20 18.03 3.16 0.31
N ASN A 21 17.26 2.24 0.88
CA ASN A 21 16.26 1.50 0.11
C ASN A 21 14.98 2.34 0.02
N GLU A 22 14.34 2.34 -1.15
CA GLU A 22 13.00 2.90 -1.30
C GLU A 22 12.06 2.27 -0.26
N ILE A 23 11.19 3.09 0.34
CA ILE A 23 10.17 2.62 1.28
C ILE A 23 8.80 2.60 0.62
N VAL A 24 8.04 1.58 0.96
CA VAL A 24 6.69 1.37 0.44
C VAL A 24 5.67 1.48 1.57
N VAL A 25 4.61 2.24 1.34
CA VAL A 25 3.41 2.25 2.17
C VAL A 25 2.29 1.57 1.40
N ALA A 26 1.73 0.51 1.97
CA ALA A 26 0.55 -0.13 1.39
C ALA A 26 -0.71 0.60 1.84
N VAL A 27 -1.49 1.09 0.90
CA VAL A 27 -2.80 1.71 1.17
C VAL A 27 -3.86 0.64 0.93
N VAL A 28 -4.36 0.06 2.02
CA VAL A 28 -5.45 -0.91 2.01
C VAL A 28 -6.76 -0.16 2.14
N ASP A 29 -7.43 0.08 1.01
CA ASP A 29 -8.63 0.91 0.95
C ASP A 29 -9.63 0.37 -0.11
N GLY A 30 -10.58 1.18 -0.57
CA GLY A 30 -11.43 0.86 -1.71
C GLY A 30 -10.67 0.79 -3.04
N GLY A 31 -9.47 1.39 -3.09
CA GLY A 31 -8.65 1.54 -4.28
C GLY A 31 -7.83 2.82 -4.28
N VAL A 32 -7.02 3.04 -5.32
CA VAL A 32 -6.25 4.27 -5.51
C VAL A 32 -6.26 4.60 -7.00
N ASP A 33 -6.52 5.86 -7.36
CA ASP A 33 -6.27 6.35 -8.72
C ASP A 33 -4.77 6.42 -8.98
N ILE A 34 -4.22 5.31 -9.49
CA ILE A 34 -2.81 5.18 -9.80
C ILE A 34 -2.35 6.06 -10.97
N THR A 35 -3.30 6.65 -11.72
CA THR A 35 -3.03 7.55 -12.84
C THR A 35 -3.20 9.02 -12.48
N HIS A 36 -3.50 9.32 -11.21
CA HIS A 36 -3.67 10.69 -10.76
C HIS A 36 -2.34 11.46 -10.91
N PRO A 37 -2.32 12.65 -11.54
CA PRO A 37 -1.09 13.36 -11.88
C PRO A 37 -0.25 13.79 -10.67
N ASP A 38 -0.89 13.87 -9.50
CA ASP A 38 -0.22 14.20 -8.23
C ASP A 38 0.24 12.96 -7.43
N LEU A 39 0.00 11.75 -7.96
CA LEU A 39 0.33 10.47 -7.31
C LEU A 39 1.14 9.53 -8.18
N GLU A 40 0.98 9.56 -9.52
CA GLU A 40 1.53 8.56 -10.44
C GLU A 40 3.04 8.31 -10.25
N ALA A 41 3.83 9.36 -9.97
CA ALA A 41 5.28 9.24 -9.75
C ALA A 41 5.65 8.53 -8.44
N ASN A 42 4.71 8.49 -7.49
CA ASN A 42 4.83 7.84 -6.20
C ASN A 42 4.06 6.52 -6.14
N ILE A 43 3.42 6.06 -7.21
CA ILE A 43 2.83 4.72 -7.21
C ILE A 43 3.95 3.67 -7.28
N TRP A 44 3.83 2.65 -6.43
CA TRP A 44 4.73 1.51 -6.42
C TRP A 44 4.53 0.66 -7.68
N VAL A 45 5.63 0.10 -8.19
CA VAL A 45 5.63 -0.78 -9.36
C VAL A 45 6.29 -2.11 -9.00
N ASN A 46 5.60 -3.23 -9.27
CA ASN A 46 6.21 -4.55 -9.25
C ASN A 46 7.08 -4.74 -10.49
N HIS A 47 8.39 -4.54 -10.35
CA HIS A 47 9.34 -4.77 -11.45
C HIS A 47 9.59 -6.26 -11.76
N GLY A 48 9.03 -7.18 -10.95
CA GLY A 48 9.02 -8.60 -11.22
C GLY A 48 8.01 -9.03 -12.29
N GLU A 49 7.00 -8.20 -12.55
CA GLU A 49 5.89 -8.50 -13.45
C GLU A 49 6.04 -7.87 -14.83
N ILE A 50 5.55 -8.55 -15.87
CA ILE A 50 5.40 -8.00 -17.22
C ILE A 50 3.94 -7.57 -17.40
N PRO A 51 3.65 -6.25 -17.54
CA PRO A 51 2.28 -5.76 -17.58
C PRO A 51 1.39 -6.41 -18.64
N ASN A 52 0.22 -6.90 -18.20
CA ASN A 52 -0.89 -7.37 -19.02
C ASN A 52 -0.55 -8.62 -19.86
N ASN A 53 0.31 -9.50 -19.36
CA ASN A 53 0.66 -10.74 -20.05
C ASN A 53 -0.18 -11.94 -19.57
N GLY A 54 -1.00 -11.77 -18.53
CA GLY A 54 -1.87 -12.79 -17.97
C GLY A 54 -1.14 -13.85 -17.17
N LYS A 55 0.07 -13.57 -16.68
CA LYS A 55 0.93 -14.50 -15.93
C LYS A 55 1.36 -13.86 -14.62
N ASP A 56 1.81 -14.74 -13.74
CA ASP A 56 2.54 -14.40 -12.53
C ASP A 56 4.02 -14.64 -12.88
N ASP A 57 4.73 -13.58 -13.26
CA ASP A 57 6.09 -13.66 -13.79
C ASP A 57 7.13 -13.76 -12.67
N ASP A 58 6.84 -13.17 -11.51
CA ASP A 58 7.72 -13.22 -10.33
C ASP A 58 7.47 -14.45 -9.42
N ASN A 59 6.42 -15.23 -9.72
CA ASN A 59 5.95 -16.42 -8.99
C ASN A 59 5.56 -16.12 -7.53
N ASN A 60 4.98 -14.94 -7.27
CA ASN A 60 4.51 -14.53 -5.95
C ASN A 60 3.11 -15.07 -5.61
N GLY A 61 2.38 -15.62 -6.59
CA GLY A 61 1.01 -16.12 -6.47
C GLY A 61 -0.07 -15.14 -6.94
N PHE A 62 0.30 -14.00 -7.51
CA PHE A 62 -0.54 -12.89 -7.90
C PHE A 62 -0.27 -12.52 -9.36
N ILE A 63 -1.27 -12.71 -10.22
CA ILE A 63 -1.13 -12.46 -11.67
C ILE A 63 -1.23 -10.95 -11.95
N ASP A 64 -0.27 -10.42 -12.70
CA ASP A 64 -0.22 -9.04 -13.18
C ASP A 64 -0.37 -7.98 -12.05
N ASP A 65 0.20 -8.19 -10.85
CA ASP A 65 0.11 -7.27 -9.70
C ASP A 65 1.02 -6.02 -9.82
N ILE A 66 0.93 -5.32 -10.97
CA ILE A 66 1.86 -4.26 -11.37
C ILE A 66 1.94 -3.11 -10.36
N ASN A 67 0.81 -2.67 -9.82
CA ASN A 67 0.76 -1.54 -8.88
C ASN A 67 0.19 -1.92 -7.51
N GLY A 68 -0.06 -3.20 -7.31
CA GLY A 68 -0.69 -3.76 -6.12
C GLY A 68 -1.76 -4.77 -6.47
N TRP A 69 -2.74 -4.94 -5.58
CA TRP A 69 -3.66 -6.07 -5.64
C TRP A 69 -5.09 -5.70 -5.29
N ASN A 70 -6.03 -6.21 -6.08
CA ASN A 70 -7.45 -6.11 -5.81
C ASN A 70 -7.95 -7.39 -5.12
N ALA A 71 -8.09 -7.33 -3.80
CA ALA A 71 -8.52 -8.46 -2.98
C ALA A 71 -10.03 -8.78 -3.09
N TYR A 72 -10.83 -7.83 -3.59
CA TYR A 72 -12.24 -8.09 -3.89
C TYR A 72 -12.37 -9.14 -5.00
N ASN A 73 -11.54 -9.01 -6.04
CA ASN A 73 -11.69 -9.75 -7.30
C ASN A 73 -10.55 -10.75 -7.55
N ASN A 74 -9.50 -10.75 -6.72
CA ASN A 74 -8.26 -11.53 -6.87
C ASN A 74 -7.56 -11.25 -8.22
N THR A 75 -7.24 -9.99 -8.47
CA THR A 75 -6.58 -9.54 -9.71
C THR A 75 -5.60 -8.40 -9.41
N GLY A 76 -4.55 -8.25 -10.22
CA GLY A 76 -3.66 -7.09 -10.18
C GLY A 76 -4.28 -5.80 -10.74
N ALA A 77 -5.47 -5.88 -11.34
CA ALA A 77 -6.23 -4.71 -11.77
C ALA A 77 -6.81 -3.95 -10.56
N VAL A 78 -6.02 -3.03 -10.03
CA VAL A 78 -6.44 -2.13 -8.95
C VAL A 78 -7.46 -1.11 -9.46
N GLU A 79 -8.53 -0.92 -8.69
CA GLU A 79 -9.57 0.05 -9.02
C GLU A 79 -9.28 1.43 -8.41
N SER A 80 -9.80 2.47 -9.03
CA SER A 80 -9.81 3.83 -8.49
C SER A 80 -10.95 3.99 -7.50
N ASP A 81 -10.66 4.59 -6.34
CA ASP A 81 -11.65 4.97 -5.34
C ASP A 81 -11.33 6.36 -4.78
N TYR A 82 -12.35 7.18 -4.55
CA TYR A 82 -12.16 8.56 -4.06
C TYR A 82 -11.54 8.60 -2.67
N HIS A 83 -12.00 7.75 -1.75
CA HIS A 83 -11.54 7.74 -0.37
C HIS A 83 -10.09 7.27 -0.30
N GLY A 84 -9.77 6.15 -0.92
CA GLY A 84 -8.41 5.62 -0.96
C GLY A 84 -7.43 6.50 -1.72
N THR A 85 -7.85 7.19 -2.78
CA THR A 85 -7.01 8.19 -3.48
C THR A 85 -6.70 9.39 -2.58
N HIS A 86 -7.68 9.89 -1.83
CA HIS A 86 -7.47 10.99 -0.88
C HIS A 86 -6.53 10.60 0.27
N VAL A 87 -6.69 9.37 0.77
CA VAL A 87 -5.79 8.77 1.76
C VAL A 87 -4.36 8.64 1.20
N ALA A 88 -4.21 8.12 -0.01
CA ALA A 88 -2.93 8.02 -0.70
C ALA A 88 -2.26 9.39 -0.90
N GLY A 89 -3.02 10.43 -1.24
CA GLY A 89 -2.51 11.80 -1.33
C GLY A 89 -2.02 12.36 0.01
N THR A 90 -2.70 12.03 1.10
CA THR A 90 -2.23 12.41 2.45
C THR A 90 -0.89 11.72 2.78
N VAL A 91 -0.74 10.46 2.40
CA VAL A 91 0.50 9.69 2.59
C VAL A 91 1.63 10.30 1.77
N GLY A 92 1.42 10.49 0.46
CA GLY A 92 2.50 10.76 -0.47
C GLY A 92 2.13 11.40 -1.79
N ALA A 93 1.25 12.40 -1.83
CA ALA A 93 1.19 13.28 -2.99
C ALA A 93 2.57 13.92 -3.25
N VAL A 94 2.94 14.03 -4.53
CA VAL A 94 4.26 14.47 -4.97
C VAL A 94 4.49 15.92 -4.54
N GLY A 95 5.52 16.16 -3.73
CA GLY A 95 5.80 17.50 -3.24
C GLY A 95 6.49 18.39 -4.29
N ASN A 96 6.23 19.70 -4.22
CA ASN A 96 6.86 20.74 -5.06
C ASN A 96 6.71 20.56 -6.59
N ASN A 97 5.71 19.81 -7.05
CA ASN A 97 5.41 19.65 -8.50
C ASN A 97 4.47 20.74 -9.07
N GLY A 98 3.91 21.61 -8.21
CA GLY A 98 2.99 22.68 -8.61
C GLY A 98 1.56 22.21 -8.93
N ILE A 99 1.21 20.98 -8.56
CA ILE A 99 -0.10 20.36 -8.77
C ILE A 99 -0.73 20.12 -7.39
N ASN A 100 -2.01 20.47 -7.24
CA ASN A 100 -2.81 20.22 -6.02
C ASN A 100 -2.07 20.47 -4.68
N GLY A 101 -1.66 19.41 -3.98
CA GLY A 101 -1.18 19.45 -2.59
C GLY A 101 0.18 18.78 -2.41
N THR A 102 0.47 18.33 -1.19
CA THR A 102 1.67 17.54 -0.90
C THR A 102 1.35 16.51 0.17
N GLY A 103 1.90 15.31 0.01
CA GLY A 103 1.84 14.29 1.04
C GLY A 103 2.80 14.59 2.18
N ILE A 104 2.68 13.82 3.26
CA ILE A 104 3.64 13.86 4.36
C ILE A 104 5.03 13.41 3.91
N ASN A 105 5.11 12.46 2.97
CA ASN A 105 6.36 11.95 2.40
C ASN A 105 6.35 12.13 0.88
N TRP A 106 7.24 12.95 0.35
CA TRP A 106 7.11 13.41 -1.04
C TRP A 106 7.58 12.41 -2.08
N ASP A 107 8.33 11.37 -1.68
CA ASP A 107 8.93 10.37 -2.58
C ASP A 107 8.73 8.93 -2.06
N VAL A 108 7.70 8.72 -1.25
CA VAL A 108 7.29 7.36 -0.82
C VAL A 108 6.67 6.61 -1.99
N LYS A 109 6.84 5.29 -2.04
CA LYS A 109 6.10 4.45 -2.97
C LYS A 109 4.81 3.94 -2.36
N ILE A 110 3.70 4.08 -3.07
CA ILE A 110 2.35 3.74 -2.64
C ILE A 110 1.91 2.47 -3.35
N MET A 111 1.76 1.39 -2.59
CA MET A 111 1.20 0.13 -3.10
C MET A 111 -0.32 0.18 -2.91
N ALA A 112 -1.07 0.10 -4.03
CA ALA A 112 -2.52 0.20 -4.03
C ALA A 112 -3.16 -1.17 -3.73
N VAL A 113 -3.96 -1.27 -2.67
CA VAL A 113 -4.62 -2.53 -2.32
C VAL A 113 -6.11 -2.31 -2.12
N ASN A 114 -6.94 -2.83 -3.04
CA ASN A 114 -8.39 -2.83 -2.86
C ASN A 114 -8.73 -3.94 -1.84
N GLY A 115 -9.17 -3.55 -0.65
CA GLY A 115 -9.40 -4.48 0.47
C GLY A 115 -10.19 -3.93 1.64
N SER A 116 -10.60 -2.66 1.60
CA SER A 116 -11.49 -2.05 2.60
C SER A 116 -12.82 -2.80 2.65
N SER A 117 -13.04 -3.56 3.73
CA SER A 117 -14.21 -4.44 3.83
C SER A 117 -14.52 -4.78 5.28
N GLY A 118 -15.80 -4.99 5.58
CA GLY A 118 -16.23 -5.64 6.83
C GLY A 118 -16.07 -7.17 6.80
N SER A 119 -15.70 -7.75 5.66
CA SER A 119 -15.48 -9.19 5.51
C SER A 119 -14.04 -9.56 5.87
N THR A 120 -13.87 -10.30 6.97
CA THR A 120 -12.56 -10.80 7.43
C THR A 120 -11.76 -11.50 6.34
N SER A 121 -12.40 -12.30 5.48
CA SER A 121 -11.70 -13.02 4.42
C SER A 121 -11.11 -12.11 3.34
N THR A 122 -11.80 -11.01 3.00
CA THR A 122 -11.31 -10.02 2.04
C THR A 122 -10.11 -9.27 2.62
N VAL A 123 -10.25 -8.88 3.89
CA VAL A 123 -9.20 -8.15 4.59
C VAL A 123 -7.95 -9.01 4.76
N LEU A 124 -8.09 -10.29 5.10
CA LEU A 124 -6.97 -11.24 5.15
C LEU A 124 -6.27 -11.42 3.81
N LYS A 125 -7.00 -11.45 2.70
CA LYS A 125 -6.38 -11.50 1.36
C LYS A 125 -5.56 -10.25 1.07
N ALA A 126 -6.09 -9.08 1.39
CA ALA A 126 -5.41 -7.80 1.19
C ALA A 126 -4.10 -7.73 2.00
N TYR A 127 -4.15 -8.02 3.30
CA TYR A 127 -2.94 -8.05 4.13
C TYR A 127 -2.01 -9.22 3.80
N GLY A 128 -2.56 -10.35 3.36
CA GLY A 128 -1.77 -11.49 2.90
C GLY A 128 -0.89 -11.15 1.71
N TYR A 129 -1.41 -10.38 0.74
CA TYR A 129 -0.62 -9.83 -0.36
C TYR A 129 0.51 -8.91 0.15
N VAL A 130 0.19 -7.94 1.01
CA VAL A 130 1.19 -7.01 1.57
C VAL A 130 2.29 -7.75 2.33
N LEU A 131 1.92 -8.73 3.16
CA LEU A 131 2.85 -9.57 3.90
C LEU A 131 3.74 -10.38 2.95
N LYS A 132 3.17 -10.97 1.89
CA LYS A 132 3.93 -11.73 0.88
C LYS A 132 4.99 -10.85 0.22
N GLN A 133 4.64 -9.62 -0.17
CA GLN A 133 5.59 -8.69 -0.78
C GLN A 133 6.72 -8.32 0.19
N LYS A 134 6.43 -8.10 1.47
CA LYS A 134 7.47 -7.84 2.48
C LYS A 134 8.36 -9.07 2.72
N GLN A 135 7.78 -10.27 2.78
CA GLN A 135 8.52 -11.51 2.96
C GLN A 135 9.46 -11.79 1.78
N LEU A 136 9.02 -11.53 0.55
CA LEU A 136 9.86 -11.62 -0.64
C LEU A 136 11.02 -10.62 -0.56
N TRP A 137 10.76 -9.38 -0.14
CA TRP A 137 11.82 -8.38 0.05
C TRP A 137 12.87 -8.81 1.07
N LEU A 138 12.42 -9.31 2.23
CA LEU A 138 13.34 -9.78 3.28
C LEU A 138 14.16 -11.00 2.84
N SER A 139 13.50 -12.02 2.27
CA SER A 139 14.16 -13.28 1.89
C SER A 139 15.10 -13.12 0.68
N SER A 140 14.75 -12.25 -0.27
CA SER A 140 15.54 -11.98 -1.47
C SER A 140 16.65 -10.94 -1.25
N HIS A 141 16.74 -10.35 -0.05
CA HIS A 141 17.64 -9.23 0.25
C HIS A 141 17.38 -8.02 -0.68
N GLY A 142 16.11 -7.66 -0.84
CA GLY A 142 15.66 -6.50 -1.60
C GLY A 142 15.60 -6.69 -3.12
N LYS A 143 15.74 -7.91 -3.64
CA LYS A 143 15.71 -8.19 -5.08
C LYS A 143 14.30 -8.46 -5.64
N GLN A 144 13.36 -8.83 -4.78
CA GLN A 144 11.97 -9.17 -5.13
C GLN A 144 11.03 -8.58 -4.09
N GLY A 145 9.76 -8.41 -4.44
CA GLY A 145 8.75 -7.85 -3.54
C GLY A 145 9.01 -6.38 -3.21
N ALA A 146 8.52 -5.95 -2.04
CA ALA A 146 8.49 -4.55 -1.66
C ALA A 146 9.00 -4.32 -0.24
N ASN A 147 9.77 -3.24 -0.03
CA ASN A 147 10.12 -2.79 1.30
C ASN A 147 8.94 -2.10 1.99
N VAL A 148 7.88 -2.85 2.26
CA VAL A 148 6.71 -2.31 2.97
C VAL A 148 7.14 -2.00 4.40
N VAL A 149 7.02 -0.73 4.79
CA VAL A 149 7.36 -0.23 6.13
C VAL A 149 6.13 0.16 6.94
N SER A 150 4.98 0.33 6.28
CA SER A 150 3.72 0.66 6.92
C SER A 150 2.52 0.25 6.05
N THR A 151 1.40 0.02 6.70
CA THR A 151 0.08 -0.16 6.08
C THR A 151 -0.86 0.93 6.58
N ASN A 152 -1.58 1.59 5.67
CA ASN A 152 -2.70 2.43 6.03
C ASN A 152 -4.02 1.67 5.81
N SER A 153 -4.90 1.71 6.81
CA SER A 153 -6.20 1.03 6.77
C SER A 153 -7.28 1.95 7.33
N SER A 154 -8.05 2.56 6.44
CA SER A 154 -9.06 3.57 6.79
C SER A 154 -10.48 2.99 6.70
N PHE A 155 -10.68 1.84 7.35
CA PHE A 155 -11.94 1.09 7.39
C PHE A 155 -12.12 0.38 8.73
N GLY A 156 -13.35 -0.03 9.02
CA GLY A 156 -13.70 -0.73 10.26
C GLY A 156 -15.12 -1.26 10.25
N VAL A 157 -15.49 -1.97 11.32
CA VAL A 157 -16.85 -2.48 11.56
C VAL A 157 -17.41 -1.75 12.77
N ASP A 158 -18.60 -1.15 12.60
CA ASP A 158 -19.30 -0.48 13.69
C ASP A 158 -19.59 -1.47 14.83
N TYR A 159 -19.30 -1.05 16.06
CA TYR A 159 -19.49 -1.86 17.27
C TYR A 159 -18.75 -3.22 17.24
N GLY A 160 -17.65 -3.33 16.50
CA GLY A 160 -16.83 -4.54 16.49
C GLY A 160 -16.39 -4.93 17.91
N ASP A 161 -16.79 -6.13 18.35
CA ASP A 161 -16.42 -6.68 19.64
C ASP A 161 -15.26 -7.68 19.46
N CYS A 162 -14.04 -7.26 19.78
CA CYS A 162 -12.86 -8.11 19.68
C CYS A 162 -12.87 -9.30 20.67
N THR A 163 -13.84 -9.37 21.59
CA THR A 163 -14.01 -10.48 22.55
C THR A 163 -15.09 -11.47 22.16
N SER A 164 -15.89 -11.15 21.15
CA SER A 164 -17.06 -11.95 20.71
C SER A 164 -16.72 -13.26 20.00
N ASN A 165 -15.45 -13.51 19.65
CA ASN A 165 -15.01 -14.53 18.69
C ASN A 165 -15.60 -14.37 17.28
N ASP A 166 -16.25 -13.25 16.94
CA ASP A 166 -16.82 -13.04 15.60
C ASP A 166 -15.75 -12.65 14.55
N PHE A 167 -14.58 -12.19 15.01
CA PHE A 167 -13.47 -11.76 14.15
C PHE A 167 -12.11 -12.36 14.56
N PRO A 168 -12.00 -13.69 14.77
CA PRO A 168 -10.83 -14.30 15.41
C PRO A 168 -9.56 -14.06 14.59
N ALA A 169 -9.62 -14.25 13.27
CA ALA A 169 -8.46 -14.04 12.41
C ALA A 169 -8.04 -12.56 12.26
N TRP A 170 -8.98 -11.61 12.45
CA TRP A 170 -8.65 -10.18 12.47
C TRP A 170 -7.97 -9.82 13.80
N ASN A 171 -8.46 -10.36 14.91
CA ASN A 171 -7.87 -10.15 16.23
C ASN A 171 -6.46 -10.75 16.31
N ASP A 172 -6.26 -11.96 15.78
CA ASP A 172 -4.97 -12.64 15.77
C ASP A 172 -3.90 -11.85 15.01
N MET A 173 -4.26 -11.16 13.94
CA MET A 173 -3.35 -10.32 13.16
C MET A 173 -2.72 -9.16 13.98
N TYR A 174 -3.37 -8.71 15.06
CA TYR A 174 -2.90 -7.60 15.89
C TYR A 174 -2.40 -8.02 17.28
N ASN A 175 -2.46 -9.32 17.60
CA ASN A 175 -2.11 -9.86 18.92
C ASN A 175 -0.76 -10.59 18.97
N GLU A 176 0.08 -10.48 17.93
CA GLU A 176 1.46 -11.00 17.94
C GLU A 176 2.50 -9.98 18.44
#